data_AF-A0A7V8XC72-F1
#
_entry.id   AF-A0A7V8XC72-F1
#
_cell.length_a   1.000
_cell.length_b   1.000
_cell.length_c   1.000
_cell.angle_alpha   90.00
_cell.angle_beta   90.00
_cell.angle_gamma   90.00
#
_symmetry.space_group_name_H-M   'P 1'
#
loop_
_entity.id
_entity.type
_entity.pdbx_description
1 polymer ?
#
loop_
_entity_poly.entity_id
_entity_poly.type
_entity_poly.pdbx_seq_one_letter_code
_entity_poly.pdbx_strand_id
1 'polypeptide(L)'
;FISDHMEVMYDIDIEARDAVQRLGLRLVRASTVGVNAVFVEMLCELIAERQETSAERRAIGHLPAWHDVCPVNCCLDGRSGSGPAPLAARGHECQSSA
;
A
#
# COMPACT_ATOMS: atom_id res chain seq x y z
N PHE A 1 3.15 4.09 -10.05
CA PHE A 1 3.71 5.39 -9.65
C PHE A 1 2.61 6.42 -9.48
N ILE A 2 2.75 7.32 -8.50
CA ILE A 2 1.70 8.29 -8.10
C ILE A 2 1.79 9.60 -8.90
N SER A 3 3.01 9.96 -9.36
CA SER A 3 3.29 11.20 -10.08
C SER A 3 4.02 10.92 -11.40
N ASP A 4 3.88 11.82 -12.37
CA ASP A 4 4.69 11.81 -13.59
C ASP A 4 6.11 12.25 -13.23
N HIS A 5 7.07 11.35 -13.40
CA HIS A 5 8.51 11.55 -13.16
C HIS A 5 9.28 10.80 -14.24
N MET A 6 10.62 10.81 -14.18
CA MET A 6 11.48 10.39 -15.29
C MET A 6 11.12 8.99 -15.80
N GLU A 7 10.96 8.01 -14.91
CA GLU A 7 10.66 6.61 -15.24
C GLU A 7 9.28 6.45 -15.91
N VAL A 8 8.31 7.29 -15.58
CA VAL A 8 6.98 7.23 -16.22
C VAL A 8 7.02 7.92 -17.59
N MET A 9 7.58 9.13 -17.65
CA MET A 9 7.58 9.91 -18.89
C MET A 9 8.54 9.33 -19.93
N TYR A 10 9.70 8.85 -19.51
CA TYR A 10 10.68 8.30 -20.43
C TYR A 10 10.28 6.88 -20.86
N ASP A 11 10.24 5.94 -19.92
CA ASP A 11 10.05 4.53 -20.25
C ASP A 11 8.70 4.27 -20.95
N ILE A 12 7.64 4.99 -20.56
CA ILE A 12 6.30 4.79 -21.15
C ILE A 12 6.04 5.77 -22.30
N ASP A 13 6.14 7.07 -22.06
CA ASP A 13 5.72 8.07 -23.05
C ASP A 13 6.72 8.24 -24.20
N ILE A 14 7.98 7.82 -24.03
CA ILE A 14 9.00 7.82 -25.09
C ILE A 14 9.31 6.40 -25.56
N GLU A 15 9.92 5.55 -24.72
CA GLU A 15 10.48 4.27 -25.18
C GLU A 15 9.41 3.27 -25.58
N ALA A 16 8.43 3.01 -24.69
CA ALA A 16 7.34 2.09 -24.99
C ALA A 16 6.46 2.60 -26.13
N ARG A 17 6.22 3.92 -26.19
CA ARG A 17 5.46 4.55 -27.29
C ARG A 17 6.13 4.33 -28.64
N ASP A 18 7.43 4.53 -28.73
CA ASP A 18 8.21 4.32 -29.95
C ASP A 18 8.23 2.83 -30.34
N ALA A 19 8.32 1.93 -29.35
CA ALA A 19 8.22 0.48 -29.58
C ALA A 19 6.85 0.04 -30.11
N VAL A 20 5.74 0.51 -29.54
CA VAL A 20 4.41 0.11 -30.02
C VAL A 20 4.11 0.67 -31.41
N GLN A 21 4.64 1.85 -31.75
CA GLN A 21 4.48 2.44 -33.07
C GLN A 21 5.14 1.55 -34.14
N ARG A 22 6.35 1.05 -33.87
CA ARG A 22 7.02 0.09 -34.77
C ARG A 22 6.26 -1.21 -34.97
N LEU A 23 5.51 -1.64 -33.95
CA LEU A 23 4.73 -2.88 -33.99
C LEU A 23 3.29 -2.67 -34.50
N GLY A 24 2.87 -1.44 -34.80
CA GLY A 24 1.50 -1.13 -35.20
C GLY A 24 0.47 -1.34 -34.08
N LEU A 25 0.89 -1.28 -32.83
CA LEU A 25 0.04 -1.49 -31.65
C LEU A 25 -0.48 -0.16 -31.11
N ARG A 26 -1.62 -0.22 -30.41
CA ARG A 26 -2.20 0.94 -29.72
C ARG A 26 -1.71 0.98 -28.27
N LEU A 27 -1.15 2.12 -27.87
CA LEU A 27 -0.83 2.43 -26.47
C LEU A 27 -1.80 3.49 -25.95
N VAL A 28 -2.41 3.22 -24.80
CA VAL A 28 -3.18 4.19 -24.02
C VAL A 28 -2.59 4.24 -22.63
N ARG A 29 -2.18 5.42 -22.18
CA ARG A 29 -1.66 5.65 -20.84
C ARG A 29 -2.73 6.30 -19.98
N ALA A 30 -2.98 5.74 -18.80
CA ALA A 30 -3.73 6.43 -17.75
C ALA A 30 -2.84 7.50 -17.09
N SER A 31 -3.40 8.68 -16.82
CA SER A 31 -2.70 9.72 -16.07
C SER A 31 -2.30 9.21 -14.69
N THR A 32 -1.18 9.70 -14.17
CA THR A 32 -0.85 9.52 -12.76
C THR A 32 -1.82 10.32 -11.88
N VAL A 33 -1.98 9.91 -10.63
CA VAL A 33 -3.01 10.46 -9.74
C VAL A 33 -2.67 11.87 -9.24
N GLY A 34 -1.38 12.19 -9.14
CA GLY A 34 -0.90 13.49 -8.68
C GLY A 34 -1.47 13.85 -7.30
N VAL A 35 -2.07 15.04 -7.20
CA VAL A 35 -2.67 15.60 -5.97
C VAL A 35 -4.19 15.52 -5.95
N ASN A 36 -4.77 14.49 -6.57
CA ASN A 36 -6.22 14.29 -6.56
C ASN A 36 -6.77 14.25 -5.12
N ALA A 37 -7.81 15.03 -4.83
CA ALA A 37 -8.35 15.20 -3.48
C ALA A 37 -8.81 13.88 -2.85
N VAL A 38 -9.50 13.02 -3.60
CA VAL A 38 -9.99 11.72 -3.12
C VAL A 38 -8.83 10.79 -2.79
N PHE A 39 -7.74 10.87 -3.56
CA PHE A 39 -6.54 10.08 -3.28
C PHE A 39 -5.83 10.56 -2.02
N VAL A 40 -5.71 11.88 -1.82
CA VAL A 40 -5.10 12.45 -0.61
C VAL A 40 -5.94 12.14 0.63
N GLU A 41 -7.26 12.27 0.54
CA GLU A 41 -8.19 11.89 1.61
C GLU A 41 -8.00 10.43 2.02
N MET A 42 -7.95 9.51 1.04
CA MET A 42 -7.68 8.10 1.29
C MET A 42 -6.33 7.87 1.99
N LEU A 43 -5.27 8.62 1.64
CA LEU A 43 -3.99 8.53 2.36
C LEU A 43 -4.11 8.98 3.81
N CYS A 44 -4.87 10.05 4.09
CA CYS A 44 -5.15 10.49 5.45
C CYS A 44 -5.92 9.44 6.25
N GLU A 45 -6.93 8.80 5.63
CA GLU A 45 -7.67 7.68 6.23
C GLU A 45 -6.71 6.53 6.59
N LEU A 46 -5.84 6.11 5.67
CA LEU A 46 -4.85 5.06 5.95
C LEU A 46 -3.92 5.41 7.12
N ILE A 47 -3.54 6.68 7.27
CA ILE A 47 -2.71 7.13 8.40
C ILE A 47 -3.50 7.08 9.71
N ALA A 48 -4.77 7.48 9.69
CA ALA A 48 -5.65 7.42 10.86
C ALA A 48 -5.87 5.96 11.32
N GLU A 49 -6.10 5.04 10.38
CA GLU A 49 -6.24 3.60 10.65
C GLU A 49 -5.05 3.00 11.43
N ARG A 50 -3.84 3.53 11.23
CA ARG A 50 -2.63 3.07 11.93
C ARG A 50 -2.44 3.67 13.32
N GLN A 51 -3.06 4.82 13.59
CA GLN A 51 -2.98 5.47 14.90
C GLN A 51 -3.99 4.89 15.89
N GLU A 52 -5.12 4.40 15.40
CA GLU A 52 -6.20 3.88 16.23
C GLU A 52 -6.28 2.34 16.14
N THR A 53 -5.98 1.65 17.24
CA THR A 53 -6.00 0.18 17.26
C THR A 53 -7.37 -0.40 16.88
N SER A 54 -8.46 0.28 17.26
CA SER A 54 -9.84 -0.14 17.00
C SER A 54 -10.39 0.28 15.64
N ALA A 55 -9.63 1.01 14.81
CA ALA A 55 -10.11 1.45 13.52
C ALA A 55 -10.42 0.26 12.59
N GLU A 56 -11.50 0.38 11.83
CA GLU A 56 -11.80 -0.55 10.73
C GLU A 56 -10.73 -0.41 9.65
N ARG A 57 -10.18 -1.53 9.19
CA ARG A 57 -9.19 -1.55 8.09
C ARG A 57 -9.87 -1.94 6.80
N ARG A 58 -10.21 -0.95 5.99
CA ARG A 58 -10.95 -1.17 4.74
C ARG A 58 -10.02 -1.80 3.70
N ALA A 59 -10.51 -2.86 3.04
CA ALA A 59 -9.81 -3.52 1.96
C ALA A 59 -10.77 -3.87 0.83
N ILE A 60 -10.25 -3.91 -0.40
CA ILE A 60 -10.99 -4.33 -1.59
C ILE A 60 -10.34 -5.61 -2.13
N GLY A 61 -11.17 -6.57 -2.54
CA GLY A 61 -10.73 -7.87 -3.07
C GLY A 61 -10.89 -9.01 -2.06
N HIS A 62 -10.21 -10.13 -2.31
CA HIS A 62 -10.30 -11.33 -1.47
C HIS A 62 -9.25 -11.39 -0.35
N LEU A 63 -8.27 -10.48 -0.36
CA LEU A 63 -7.23 -10.42 0.67
C LEU A 63 -7.63 -9.41 1.74
N PRO A 64 -7.37 -9.71 3.03
CA PRO A 64 -7.62 -8.76 4.11
C PRO A 64 -6.65 -7.56 4.02
N ALA A 65 -6.93 -6.52 4.80
CA ALA A 65 -5.98 -5.44 5.00
C ALA A 65 -4.63 -5.96 5.53
N TRP A 66 -3.54 -5.29 5.15
CA TRP A 66 -2.20 -5.69 5.56
C TRP A 66 -2.00 -5.50 7.06
N HIS A 67 -1.23 -6.38 7.67
CA HIS A 67 -0.94 -6.31 9.11
C HIS A 67 -0.13 -5.06 9.47
N ASP A 68 -0.35 -4.54 10.67
CA ASP A 68 0.46 -3.43 11.21
C ASP A 68 1.75 -3.93 11.86
N VAL A 69 1.68 -5.12 12.46
CA VAL A 69 2.80 -5.82 13.09
C VAL A 69 3.08 -7.08 12.30
N CYS A 70 4.33 -7.22 11.88
CA CYS A 70 4.82 -8.36 11.11
C CYS A 70 4.66 -9.67 11.91
N PRO A 71 3.90 -10.66 11.40
CA PRO A 71 3.89 -12.00 11.96
C PRO A 71 5.29 -12.62 11.99
N VAL A 72 5.53 -13.55 12.91
CA VAL A 72 6.83 -14.22 13.13
C VAL A 72 7.41 -14.92 11.90
N ASN A 73 6.59 -15.19 10.89
CA ASN A 73 6.96 -15.89 9.66
C ASN A 73 6.64 -15.10 8.38
N CYS A 74 6.46 -13.78 8.48
CA CYS A 74 6.04 -12.96 7.33
C CYS A 74 7.20 -12.60 6.38
N CYS A 75 8.40 -12.31 6.89
CA CYS A 75 9.55 -12.00 6.04
C CYS A 75 10.41 -13.26 5.78
N LEU A 76 10.65 -13.57 4.51
CA LEU A 76 11.42 -14.76 4.08
C LEU A 76 12.88 -14.75 4.54
N ASP A 77 13.45 -13.57 4.80
CA ASP A 77 14.81 -13.39 5.28
C ASP A 77 14.93 -13.39 6.82
N GLY A 78 13.83 -13.68 7.54
CA GLY A 78 13.85 -13.83 8.99
C GLY A 78 14.03 -12.52 9.77
N ARG A 79 13.91 -11.34 9.12
CA ARG A 79 13.93 -10.03 9.80
C ARG A 79 12.65 -9.70 10.56
N SER A 80 11.85 -10.72 10.89
CA SER A 80 10.70 -10.54 11.78
C SER A 80 11.20 -10.17 13.17
N GLY A 81 11.03 -8.91 13.58
CA GLY A 81 11.07 -8.56 15.01
C GLY A 81 11.99 -7.43 15.47
N SER A 82 12.61 -6.62 14.59
CA SER A 82 13.35 -5.40 15.04
C SER A 82 12.58 -4.09 14.87
N GLY A 83 11.30 -4.15 14.49
CA GLY A 83 10.43 -2.98 14.53
C GLY A 83 10.15 -2.59 15.99
N PRO A 84 9.94 -1.29 16.30
CA PRO A 84 9.58 -0.87 17.65
C PRO A 84 8.35 -1.67 18.11
N ALA A 85 8.36 -2.09 19.38
CA ALA A 85 7.22 -2.79 19.97
C ALA A 85 5.93 -1.99 19.69
N PRO A 86 4.81 -2.66 19.36
CA PRO A 86 3.54 -1.97 19.20
C PRO A 86 3.30 -1.11 20.45
N LEU A 87 2.83 0.14 20.28
CA LEU A 87 2.29 0.91 21.39
C LEU A 87 1.25 0.02 22.07
N ALA A 88 1.55 -0.43 23.29
CA ALA A 88 0.82 -1.48 23.96
C ALA A 88 -0.68 -1.18 23.92
N ALA A 89 -1.44 -2.05 23.26
CA ALA A 89 -2.88 -2.14 23.45
C ALA A 89 -3.11 -2.39 24.94
N ARG A 90 -3.59 -1.36 25.65
CA ARG A 90 -3.91 -1.47 27.06
C ARG A 90 -5.06 -2.46 27.22
N GLY A 91 -4.73 -3.63 27.76
CA GLY A 91 -5.59 -4.47 28.61
C GLY A 91 -6.76 -5.16 27.93
N HIS A 92 -6.64 -6.46 27.70
CA HIS A 92 -7.74 -7.39 27.94
C HIS A 92 -7.18 -8.68 28.55
N GLU A 93 -7.35 -8.82 29.86
CA GLU A 93 -7.09 -10.04 30.61
C GLU A 93 -8.04 -11.14 30.11
N CYS A 94 -7.47 -12.23 29.60
CA CYS A 94 -8.20 -13.44 29.30
C CYS A 94 -8.39 -14.23 30.60
N GLN A 95 -9.56 -14.09 31.22
CA GLN A 95 -10.00 -14.98 32.29
C GLN A 95 -10.41 -16.32 31.66
N SER A 96 -9.61 -17.36 31.90
CA SER A 96 -9.97 -18.75 31.59
C SER A 96 -10.82 -19.31 32.74
N SER A 97 -12.10 -19.55 32.48
CA SER A 97 -12.93 -20.50 33.22
C SER A 97 -12.89 -21.85 32.51
N ALA A 98 -12.33 -22.86 33.16
CA ALA A 98 -12.74 -24.27 33.21
C ALA A 98 -11.68 -25.07 33.99
#